data_AF-A0A118K2H1-F1
#
_entry.id   AF-A0A118K2H1-F1
#
_cell.length_a   1.000
_cell.length_b   1.000
_cell.length_c   1.000
_cell.angle_alpha   90.00
_cell.angle_beta   90.00
_cell.angle_gamma   90.00
#
_symmetry.space_group_name_H-M   'P 1'
#
loop_
_entity.id
_entity.type
_entity.pdbx_description
1 polymer ?
#
loop_
_entity_poly.entity_id
_entity_poly.type
_entity_poly.pdbx_seq_one_letter_code
_entity_poly.pdbx_strand_id
1 'polypeptide(L)'
;MFQTENTNSHEEKQNEEQDVERIMEEKDSKSAEIAALKQELEKARKKHEEHCLQIEAAGRKAQVGLEEKLREVESLLNKSKMKVQELEANSQSKMHWWNKKEHIYKTFTEFQLGALKELRFASQSVRQEFLKSQKTYSEDFDRLGTKVKVLQDAAESYQVAISENRKLHNEIQELKGNIRVYCRIRPFLPGQKDKQTTVDYIGENGEIIIVNPSKPGKESRRSFKFNKVYGPRATQAEVYGDIQQLIRSVLDGYNVCIFAYGQTGAGKTYTMSGPDNGSEEDWGVNYRALNDLFKISQISAQNSGLAVPDANMRQVNEPSDVMGVMEIGFKNRARSTTAMNERSSRSHSCLMWICMHSVVTIHVHGTELQTGVSLHGSLHLVDLAGSERIDRSEVIGDRLKEAQHINKSLAALGDVFFSLSQKSVHVPFRNSKLTQVLQSSLGNLLFPSLFCMFSYTFVIAVK
;
A
#
# COMPACT_ATOMS: atom_id res chain seq x y z
N MET A 1 89.63 -193.36 30.72
CA MET A 1 89.24 -194.63 31.37
C MET A 1 87.71 -194.60 31.42
N PHE A 2 87.05 -195.18 30.42
CA PHE A 2 86.24 -196.43 30.54
C PHE A 2 85.04 -196.22 31.50
N GLN A 3 83.76 -196.48 31.21
CA GLN A 3 83.09 -197.35 30.22
C GLN A 3 81.54 -197.15 30.31
N THR A 4 80.82 -197.35 29.20
CA THR A 4 79.44 -197.92 29.03
C THR A 4 78.15 -197.33 29.66
N GLU A 5 77.32 -196.76 28.77
CA GLU A 5 75.92 -197.10 28.37
C GLU A 5 74.72 -197.34 29.34
N ASN A 6 73.65 -196.57 29.03
CA ASN A 6 72.21 -196.87 28.91
C ASN A 6 71.28 -197.04 30.14
N THR A 7 70.33 -196.10 30.37
CA THR A 7 68.88 -196.21 29.99
C THR A 7 67.96 -195.11 30.61
N ASN A 8 67.02 -194.61 29.79
CA ASN A 8 65.64 -194.12 30.04
C ASN A 8 65.35 -192.92 30.99
N SER A 9 64.81 -191.80 30.50
CA SER A 9 63.42 -191.58 29.99
C SER A 9 62.34 -191.62 31.10
N HIS A 10 62.15 -190.53 31.86
CA HIS A 10 60.78 -190.09 32.25
C HIS A 10 60.61 -188.72 32.95
N GLU A 11 61.64 -187.97 33.35
CA GLU A 11 61.44 -186.82 34.27
C GLU A 11 61.72 -185.41 33.70
N GLU A 12 62.25 -185.25 32.48
CA GLU A 12 62.52 -183.91 31.89
C GLU A 12 61.28 -183.23 31.27
N LYS A 13 60.13 -183.90 31.19
CA LYS A 13 58.90 -183.35 30.58
C LYS A 13 58.04 -182.48 31.52
N GLN A 14 58.37 -182.38 32.81
CA GLN A 14 57.53 -181.64 33.77
C GLN A 14 57.99 -180.21 34.07
N ASN A 15 59.23 -179.83 33.74
CA ASN A 15 59.75 -178.47 34.00
C ASN A 15 59.46 -177.48 32.86
N GLU A 16 59.24 -177.94 31.63
CA GLU A 16 58.91 -177.08 30.48
C GLU A 16 57.44 -176.61 30.48
N GLU A 17 56.53 -177.33 31.16
CA GLU A 17 55.12 -176.94 31.26
C GLU A 17 54.88 -175.75 32.21
N GLN A 18 55.69 -175.58 33.28
CA GLN A 18 55.51 -174.48 34.24
C GLN A 18 56.01 -173.11 33.77
N ASP A 19 57.05 -173.05 32.91
CA ASP A 19 57.56 -171.76 32.38
C ASP A 19 56.69 -171.22 31.23
N VAL A 20 56.04 -172.09 30.47
CA VAL A 20 55.15 -171.73 29.36
C VAL A 20 53.84 -171.11 29.86
N GLU A 21 53.33 -171.57 31.00
CA GLU A 21 52.10 -171.06 31.62
C GLU A 21 52.28 -169.63 32.15
N ARG A 22 53.42 -169.33 32.79
CA ARG A 22 53.75 -167.99 33.32
C ARG A 22 53.97 -166.94 32.22
N ILE A 23 54.57 -167.33 31.09
CA ILE A 23 54.78 -166.43 29.94
C ILE A 23 53.46 -166.16 29.20
N MET A 24 52.53 -167.13 29.16
CA MET A 24 51.20 -166.90 28.60
C MET A 24 50.38 -165.91 29.43
N GLU A 25 50.40 -166.01 30.75
CA GLU A 25 49.69 -165.04 31.61
C GLU A 25 50.25 -163.61 31.52
N GLU A 26 51.58 -163.43 31.45
CA GLU A 26 52.19 -162.10 31.23
C GLU A 26 51.88 -161.54 29.83
N LYS A 27 51.89 -162.40 28.80
CA LYS A 27 51.55 -162.00 27.43
C LYS A 27 50.09 -161.57 27.33
N ASP A 28 49.18 -162.32 27.96
CA ASP A 28 47.76 -162.01 27.94
C ASP A 28 47.44 -160.75 28.75
N SER A 29 48.09 -160.56 29.90
CA SER A 29 48.03 -159.33 30.70
C SER A 29 48.51 -158.10 29.94
N LYS A 30 49.69 -158.16 29.30
CA LYS A 30 50.21 -157.05 28.49
C LYS A 30 49.42 -156.81 27.21
N SER A 31 48.84 -157.86 26.61
CA SER A 31 47.97 -157.71 25.45
C SER A 31 46.67 -156.97 25.79
N ALA A 32 46.10 -157.24 26.97
CA ALA A 32 44.93 -156.55 27.48
C ALA A 32 45.26 -155.08 27.82
N GLU A 33 46.44 -154.81 28.39
CA GLU A 33 46.90 -153.47 28.72
C GLU A 33 47.16 -152.61 27.47
N ILE A 34 47.79 -153.19 26.43
CA ILE A 34 47.99 -152.54 25.13
C ILE A 34 46.66 -152.26 24.43
N ALA A 35 45.69 -153.20 24.50
CA ALA A 35 44.37 -153.00 23.94
C ALA A 35 43.61 -151.87 24.64
N ALA A 36 43.69 -151.80 25.97
CA ALA A 36 43.11 -150.73 26.77
C ALA A 36 43.73 -149.36 26.45
N LEU A 37 45.07 -149.27 26.39
CA LEU A 37 45.78 -148.04 26.05
C LEU A 37 45.49 -147.57 24.61
N LYS A 38 45.38 -148.49 23.64
CA LYS A 38 44.96 -148.14 22.28
C LYS A 38 43.54 -147.61 22.24
N GLN A 39 42.63 -148.20 23.02
CA GLN A 39 41.25 -147.73 23.11
C GLN A 39 41.17 -146.34 23.78
N GLU A 40 41.97 -146.08 24.82
CA GLU A 40 42.06 -144.76 25.44
C GLU A 40 42.69 -143.71 24.53
N LEU A 41 43.77 -144.06 23.81
CA LEU A 41 44.43 -143.17 22.85
C LEU A 41 43.47 -142.80 21.72
N GLU A 42 42.70 -143.75 21.19
CA GLU A 42 41.72 -143.50 20.14
C GLU A 42 40.56 -142.62 20.65
N LYS A 43 40.11 -142.83 21.90
CA LYS A 43 39.12 -141.95 22.55
C LYS A 43 39.67 -140.54 22.76
N ALA A 44 40.92 -140.40 23.23
CA ALA A 44 41.58 -139.13 23.43
C ALA A 44 41.81 -138.38 22.11
N ARG A 45 42.19 -139.11 21.06
CA ARG A 45 42.38 -138.58 19.71
C ARG A 45 41.07 -138.07 19.12
N LYS A 46 39.99 -138.86 19.18
CA LYS A 46 38.65 -138.42 18.74
C LYS A 46 38.17 -137.20 19.53
N LYS A 47 38.34 -137.20 20.85
CA LYS A 47 37.97 -136.06 21.70
C LYS A 47 38.77 -134.79 21.37
N HIS A 48 40.06 -134.92 21.07
CA HIS A 48 40.90 -133.79 20.67
C HIS A 48 40.53 -133.27 19.28
N GLU A 49 40.23 -134.15 18.33
CA GLU A 49 39.77 -133.79 16.99
C GLU A 49 38.42 -133.07 17.05
N GLU A 50 37.47 -133.57 17.84
CA GLU A 50 36.21 -132.88 18.15
C GLU A 50 36.44 -131.51 18.80
N HIS A 51 37.38 -131.42 19.74
CA HIS A 51 37.72 -130.16 20.42
C HIS A 51 38.38 -129.15 19.47
N CYS A 52 39.29 -129.58 18.60
CA CYS A 52 39.89 -128.73 17.57
C CYS A 52 38.84 -128.22 16.59
N LEU A 53 37.92 -129.09 16.13
CA LEU A 53 36.79 -128.68 15.29
C LEU A 53 35.86 -127.69 15.99
N GLN A 54 35.60 -127.87 17.29
CA GLN A 54 34.80 -126.95 18.09
C GLN A 54 35.48 -125.59 18.26
N ILE A 55 36.79 -125.56 18.52
CA ILE A 55 37.56 -124.32 18.63
C ILE A 55 37.61 -123.60 17.28
N GLU A 56 37.84 -124.30 16.18
CA GLU A 56 37.83 -123.68 14.84
C GLU A 56 36.44 -123.16 14.46
N ALA A 57 35.37 -123.89 14.81
CA ALA A 57 34.00 -123.43 14.60
C ALA A 57 33.69 -122.20 15.47
N ALA A 58 34.11 -122.19 16.73
CA ALA A 58 33.96 -121.04 17.62
C ALA A 58 34.77 -119.83 17.14
N GLY A 59 36.00 -120.05 16.67
CA GLY A 59 36.88 -119.03 16.09
C GLY A 59 36.31 -118.44 14.80
N ARG A 60 35.84 -119.28 13.88
CA ARG A 60 35.14 -118.84 12.65
C ARG A 60 33.88 -118.05 12.98
N LYS A 61 33.09 -118.49 13.96
CA LYS A 61 31.88 -117.76 14.40
C LYS A 61 32.22 -116.40 15.01
N ALA A 62 33.28 -116.32 15.82
CA ALA A 62 33.74 -115.07 16.39
C ALA A 62 34.30 -114.11 15.33
N GLN A 63 35.02 -114.63 14.34
CA GLN A 63 35.53 -113.85 13.21
C GLN A 63 34.39 -113.25 12.39
N VAL A 64 33.40 -114.06 11.98
CA VAL A 64 32.23 -113.57 11.23
C VAL A 64 31.47 -112.51 12.04
N GLY A 65 31.29 -112.73 13.36
CA GLY A 65 30.64 -111.75 14.22
C GLY A 65 31.42 -110.44 14.40
N LEU A 66 32.76 -110.48 14.38
CA LEU A 66 33.60 -109.30 14.39
C LEU A 66 33.57 -108.56 13.05
N GLU A 67 33.58 -109.27 11.93
CA GLU A 67 33.47 -108.68 10.58
C GLU A 67 32.10 -108.00 10.37
N GLU A 68 31.03 -108.59 10.87
CA GLU A 68 29.69 -107.99 10.83
C GLU A 68 29.61 -106.71 11.67
N LYS A 69 30.15 -106.73 12.89
CA LYS A 69 30.28 -105.54 13.74
C LYS A 69 31.16 -104.47 13.13
N LEU A 70 32.26 -104.85 12.47
CA LEU A 70 33.15 -103.92 11.77
C LEU A 70 32.38 -103.21 10.66
N ARG A 71 31.63 -103.97 9.85
CA ARG A 71 30.80 -103.43 8.76
C ARG A 71 29.71 -102.50 9.27
N GLU A 72 29.10 -102.83 10.40
CA GLU A 72 28.10 -101.96 11.06
C GLU A 72 28.74 -100.64 11.54
N VAL A 73 29.89 -100.71 12.21
CA VAL A 73 30.64 -99.53 12.67
C VAL A 73 31.10 -98.68 11.50
N GLU A 74 31.59 -99.26 10.41
CA GLU A 74 31.96 -98.54 9.18
C GLU A 74 30.75 -97.84 8.54
N SER A 75 29.59 -98.52 8.49
CA SER A 75 28.35 -97.93 8.01
C SER A 75 27.91 -96.74 8.86
N LEU A 76 27.95 -96.89 10.20
CA LEU A 76 27.62 -95.83 11.15
C LEU A 76 28.61 -94.67 11.08
N LEU A 77 29.90 -94.96 10.94
CA LEU A 77 30.95 -93.94 10.78
C LEU A 77 30.75 -93.14 9.49
N ASN A 78 30.41 -93.81 8.38
CA ASN A 78 30.11 -93.13 7.13
C ASN A 78 28.83 -92.27 7.23
N LYS A 79 27.76 -92.77 7.86
CA LYS A 79 26.54 -91.98 8.11
C LYS A 79 26.83 -90.76 8.99
N SER A 80 27.64 -90.93 10.04
CA SER A 80 28.07 -89.83 10.92
C SER A 80 28.89 -88.79 10.17
N LYS A 81 29.89 -89.21 9.37
CA LYS A 81 30.70 -88.32 8.53
C LYS A 81 29.86 -87.51 7.55
N MET A 82 28.93 -88.16 6.86
CA MET A 82 28.00 -87.47 5.96
C MET A 82 27.14 -86.45 6.71
N LYS A 83 26.66 -86.80 7.91
CA LYS A 83 25.86 -85.87 8.73
C LYS A 83 26.67 -84.67 9.21
N VAL A 84 27.94 -84.87 9.58
CA VAL A 84 28.85 -83.79 9.97
C VAL A 84 29.06 -82.83 8.79
N GLN A 85 29.36 -83.35 7.59
CA GLN A 85 29.53 -82.52 6.41
C GLN A 85 28.26 -81.72 6.05
N GLU A 86 27.08 -82.33 6.16
CA GLU A 86 25.80 -81.65 5.94
C GLU A 86 25.58 -80.51 6.95
N LEU A 87 25.86 -80.77 8.23
CA LEU A 87 25.73 -79.77 9.30
C LEU A 87 26.74 -78.63 9.14
N GLU A 88 27.97 -78.93 8.74
CA GLU A 88 29.00 -77.92 8.44
C GLU A 88 28.58 -77.05 7.25
N ALA A 89 28.11 -77.65 6.16
CA ALA A 89 27.62 -76.91 4.99
C ALA A 89 26.41 -76.01 5.34
N ASN A 90 25.48 -76.51 6.16
CA ASN A 90 24.34 -75.72 6.62
C ASN A 90 24.77 -74.58 7.57
N SER A 91 25.71 -74.85 8.47
CA SER A 91 26.30 -73.84 9.37
C SER A 91 27.00 -72.73 8.58
N GLN A 92 27.84 -73.09 7.61
CA GLN A 92 28.53 -72.14 6.73
C GLN A 92 27.52 -71.31 5.90
N SER A 93 26.49 -71.95 5.35
CA SER A 93 25.43 -71.25 4.60
C SER A 93 24.68 -70.25 5.48
N LYS A 94 24.33 -70.64 6.72
CA LYS A 94 23.68 -69.74 7.68
C LYS A 94 24.59 -68.58 8.07
N MET A 95 25.87 -68.84 8.33
CA MET A 95 26.85 -67.80 8.66
C MET A 95 26.98 -66.79 7.52
N HIS A 96 27.08 -67.25 6.27
CA HIS A 96 27.13 -66.36 5.11
C HIS A 96 25.86 -65.50 4.98
N TRP A 97 24.69 -66.11 5.21
CA TRP A 97 23.42 -65.38 5.22
C TRP A 97 23.36 -64.30 6.32
N TRP A 98 23.81 -64.62 7.53
CA TRP A 98 23.87 -63.66 8.64
C TRP A 98 24.84 -62.51 8.37
N ASN A 99 26.03 -62.80 7.83
CA ASN A 99 27.00 -61.76 7.47
C ASN A 99 26.44 -60.82 6.40
N LYS A 100 25.70 -61.36 5.41
CA LYS A 100 25.04 -60.54 4.39
C LYS A 100 23.94 -59.66 5.00
N LYS A 101 23.14 -60.20 5.93
CA LYS A 101 22.13 -59.45 6.69
C LYS A 101 22.76 -58.34 7.53
N GLU A 102 23.83 -58.64 8.26
CA GLU A 102 24.58 -57.66 9.06
C GLU A 102 25.10 -56.52 8.18
N HIS A 103 25.71 -56.84 7.04
CA HIS A 103 26.22 -55.84 6.12
C HIS A 103 25.09 -54.92 5.60
N ILE A 104 23.94 -55.48 5.23
CA ILE A 104 22.77 -54.69 4.80
C ILE A 104 22.30 -53.74 5.91
N TYR A 105 22.17 -54.22 7.15
CA TYR A 105 21.73 -53.39 8.28
C TYR A 105 22.76 -52.31 8.63
N LYS A 106 24.05 -52.63 8.55
CA LYS A 106 25.12 -51.65 8.77
C LYS A 106 25.06 -50.52 7.76
N THR A 107 25.03 -50.85 6.46
CA THR A 107 24.94 -49.86 5.38
C THR A 107 23.66 -49.01 5.49
N PHE A 108 22.53 -49.63 5.83
CA PHE A 108 21.28 -48.90 6.06
C PHE A 108 21.38 -47.93 7.23
N THR A 109 21.96 -48.36 8.35
CA THR A 109 22.11 -47.52 9.55
C THR A 109 23.07 -46.35 9.31
N GLU A 110 24.18 -46.60 8.62
CA GLU A 110 25.14 -45.56 8.23
C GLU A 110 24.50 -44.53 7.30
N PHE A 111 23.70 -44.97 6.32
CA PHE A 111 22.93 -44.08 5.45
C PHE A 111 21.94 -43.21 6.22
N GLN A 112 21.13 -43.80 7.11
CA GLN A 112 20.16 -43.05 7.92
C GLN A 112 20.87 -42.04 8.85
N LEU A 113 22.01 -42.42 9.42
CA LEU A 113 22.81 -41.52 10.26
C LEU A 113 23.37 -40.34 9.45
N GLY A 114 23.78 -40.57 8.20
CA GLY A 114 24.20 -39.52 7.27
C GLY A 114 23.08 -38.54 6.98
N ALA A 115 21.91 -39.03 6.58
CA ALA A 115 20.74 -38.20 6.29
C ALA A 115 20.30 -37.38 7.51
N LEU A 116 20.32 -37.96 8.72
CA LEU A 116 20.00 -37.23 9.96
C LEU A 116 21.00 -36.11 10.27
N LYS A 117 22.30 -36.32 9.98
CA LYS A 117 23.31 -35.27 10.15
C LYS A 117 23.07 -34.11 9.18
N GLU A 118 22.81 -34.41 7.91
CA GLU A 118 22.51 -33.38 6.90
C GLU A 118 21.27 -32.57 7.28
N LEU A 119 20.18 -33.25 7.68
CA LEU A 119 18.96 -32.59 8.12
C LEU A 119 19.21 -31.68 9.34
N ARG A 120 20.03 -32.13 10.29
CA ARG A 120 20.41 -31.33 11.46
C ARG A 120 21.19 -30.07 11.05
N PHE A 121 22.15 -30.18 10.14
CA PHE A 121 22.91 -29.02 9.65
C PHE A 121 22.01 -28.05 8.89
N ALA A 122 21.14 -28.55 8.02
CA ALA A 122 20.17 -27.72 7.30
C ALA A 122 19.23 -26.98 8.27
N SER A 123 18.69 -27.68 9.28
CA SER A 123 17.85 -27.09 10.33
C SER A 123 18.57 -25.99 11.11
N GLN A 124 19.84 -26.20 11.48
CA GLN A 124 20.65 -25.19 12.15
C GLN A 124 20.91 -23.97 11.26
N SER A 125 21.18 -24.18 9.97
CA SER A 125 21.38 -23.10 8.99
C SER A 125 20.12 -22.24 8.85
N VAL A 126 18.96 -22.87 8.64
CA VAL A 126 17.66 -22.18 8.55
C VAL A 126 17.37 -21.38 9.82
N ARG A 127 17.66 -21.93 11.00
CA ARG A 127 17.49 -21.21 12.28
C ARG A 127 18.36 -19.96 12.36
N GLN A 128 19.60 -20.02 11.89
CA GLN A 128 20.50 -18.85 11.88
C GLN A 128 20.01 -17.77 10.91
N GLU A 129 19.58 -18.16 9.71
CA GLU A 129 19.01 -17.21 8.74
C GLU A 129 17.74 -16.55 9.27
N PHE A 130 16.87 -17.31 9.94
CA PHE A 130 15.67 -16.78 10.57
C PHE A 130 16.00 -15.73 11.63
N LEU A 131 16.95 -16.01 12.53
CA LEU A 131 17.38 -15.06 13.57
C LEU A 131 18.00 -13.79 12.97
N LYS A 132 18.79 -13.94 11.90
CA LYS A 132 19.37 -12.80 11.17
C LYS A 132 18.27 -11.94 10.54
N SER A 133 17.32 -12.54 9.84
CA SER A 133 16.19 -11.83 9.24
C SER A 133 15.33 -11.14 10.29
N GLN A 134 15.06 -11.80 11.42
CA GLN A 134 14.33 -11.21 12.54
C GLN A 134 15.03 -9.94 13.06
N LYS A 135 16.35 -9.99 13.23
CA LYS A 135 17.14 -8.82 13.66
C LYS A 135 17.06 -7.69 12.64
N THR A 136 17.26 -7.98 11.34
CA THR A 136 17.16 -6.99 10.28
C THR A 136 15.78 -6.33 10.24
N TYR A 137 14.70 -7.11 10.36
CA TYR A 137 13.35 -6.55 10.39
C TYR A 137 13.14 -5.64 11.60
N SER A 138 13.63 -6.03 12.79
CA SER A 138 13.55 -5.16 13.98
C SER A 138 14.23 -3.81 13.74
N GLU A 139 15.46 -3.83 13.19
CA GLU A 139 16.22 -2.61 12.88
C GLU A 139 15.51 -1.74 11.83
N ASP A 140 14.90 -2.37 10.81
CA ASP A 140 14.12 -1.66 9.80
C ASP A 140 12.84 -1.04 10.36
N PHE A 141 12.14 -1.73 11.27
CA PHE A 141 10.98 -1.19 11.98
C PHE A 141 11.35 0.00 12.86
N ASP A 142 12.47 -0.07 13.60
CA ASP A 142 12.96 1.04 14.42
C ASP A 142 13.33 2.26 13.55
N ARG A 143 13.98 2.01 12.41
CA ARG A 143 14.31 3.06 11.44
C ARG A 143 13.07 3.69 10.83
N LEU A 144 12.06 2.89 10.50
CA LEU A 144 10.79 3.37 9.99
C LEU A 144 10.05 4.21 11.04
N GLY A 145 9.99 3.74 12.29
CA GLY A 145 9.40 4.49 13.40
C GLY A 145 10.05 5.85 13.59
N THR A 146 11.38 5.93 13.49
CA THR A 146 12.12 7.21 13.56
C THR A 146 11.74 8.15 12.42
N LYS A 147 11.64 7.65 11.18
CA LYS A 147 11.23 8.47 10.01
C LYS A 147 9.78 8.94 10.11
N VAL A 148 8.87 8.07 10.55
CA VAL A 148 7.45 8.41 10.75
C VAL A 148 7.31 9.50 11.81
N LYS A 149 8.07 9.42 12.90
CA LYS A 149 8.08 10.46 13.94
C LYS A 149 8.50 11.83 13.41
N VAL A 150 9.59 11.90 12.64
CA VAL A 150 10.05 13.16 12.02
C VAL A 150 8.97 13.73 11.08
N LEU A 151 8.29 12.88 10.32
CA LEU A 151 7.20 13.32 9.44
C LEU A 151 5.98 13.83 10.22
N GLN A 152 5.64 13.17 11.33
CA GLN A 152 4.58 13.62 12.23
C GLN A 152 4.91 15.00 12.82
N ASP A 153 6.10 15.16 13.40
CA ASP A 153 6.55 16.42 14.00
C ASP A 153 6.55 17.57 12.96
N ALA A 154 6.96 17.27 11.72
CA ALA A 154 6.93 18.22 10.61
C ALA A 154 5.49 18.59 10.19
N ALA A 155 4.57 17.63 10.16
CA ALA A 155 3.16 17.88 9.83
C ALA A 155 2.48 18.75 10.90
N GLU A 156 2.73 18.49 12.18
CA GLU A 156 2.24 19.31 13.30
C GLU A 156 2.80 20.74 13.21
N SER A 157 4.10 20.88 12.96
CA SER A 157 4.74 22.20 12.79
C SER A 157 4.18 22.97 11.58
N TYR A 158 3.90 22.28 10.48
CA TYR A 158 3.31 22.89 9.28
C TYR A 158 1.90 23.44 9.54
N GLN A 159 1.09 22.76 10.37
CA GLN A 159 -0.24 23.24 10.75
C GLN A 159 -0.18 24.51 11.58
N VAL A 160 0.75 24.60 12.53
CA VAL A 160 1.00 25.82 13.30
C VAL A 160 1.38 26.96 12.35
N ALA A 161 2.28 26.70 11.39
CA ALA A 161 2.69 27.69 10.40
C ALA A 161 1.53 28.14 9.49
N ILE A 162 0.61 27.25 9.10
CA ILE A 162 -0.60 27.63 8.34
C ILE A 162 -1.48 28.58 9.16
N SER A 163 -1.73 28.24 10.42
CA SER A 163 -2.55 29.07 11.32
C SER A 163 -1.94 30.46 11.53
N GLU A 164 -0.62 30.52 11.73
CA GLU A 164 0.11 31.78 11.87
C GLU A 164 0.11 32.58 10.56
N ASN A 165 0.34 31.95 9.41
CA ASN A 165 0.26 32.60 8.10
C ASN A 165 -1.13 33.21 7.85
N ARG A 166 -2.20 32.50 8.21
CA ARG A 166 -3.57 33.01 8.13
C ARG A 166 -3.76 34.25 9.00
N LYS A 167 -3.27 34.23 10.23
CA LYS A 167 -3.34 35.39 11.14
C LYS A 167 -2.57 36.59 10.57
N LEU A 168 -1.32 36.38 10.18
CA LEU A 168 -0.43 37.43 9.64
C LEU A 168 -0.96 38.00 8.32
N HIS A 169 -1.46 37.15 7.42
CA HIS A 169 -2.08 37.60 6.17
C HIS A 169 -3.21 38.58 6.42
N ASN A 170 -4.10 38.25 7.36
CA ASN A 170 -5.24 39.09 7.68
C ASN A 170 -4.85 40.38 8.41
N GLU A 171 -3.88 40.32 9.32
CA GLU A 171 -3.30 41.51 9.97
C GLU A 171 -2.69 42.46 8.92
N ILE A 172 -1.96 41.93 7.95
CA ILE A 172 -1.44 42.71 6.81
C ILE A 172 -2.59 43.34 6.00
N GLN A 173 -3.71 42.63 5.80
CA GLN A 173 -4.85 43.20 5.09
C GLN A 173 -5.50 44.35 5.86
N GLU A 174 -5.64 44.23 7.18
CA GLU A 174 -6.22 45.28 8.04
C GLU A 174 -5.31 46.51 8.10
N LEU A 175 -3.99 46.32 8.21
CA LEU A 175 -2.99 47.40 8.19
C LEU A 175 -2.97 48.17 6.86
N LYS A 176 -3.25 47.50 5.73
CA LYS A 176 -3.43 48.15 4.42
C LYS A 176 -4.72 48.97 4.33
N GLY A 177 -5.56 48.93 5.35
CA GLY A 177 -6.85 49.60 5.42
C GLY A 177 -7.99 48.69 4.94
N ASN A 178 -9.07 48.69 5.71
CA ASN A 178 -10.28 47.93 5.42
C ASN A 178 -11.05 48.49 4.22
N ILE A 179 -10.88 49.77 3.89
CA ILE A 179 -11.46 50.38 2.68
C ILE A 179 -10.33 50.81 1.76
N ARG A 180 -10.29 50.25 0.56
CA ARG A 180 -9.30 50.57 -0.46
C ARG A 180 -10.00 51.09 -1.71
N VAL A 181 -9.55 52.24 -2.20
CA VAL A 181 -10.06 52.86 -3.42
C VAL A 181 -8.98 52.87 -4.49
N TYR A 182 -9.27 52.20 -5.59
CA TYR A 182 -8.40 52.09 -6.76
C TYR A 182 -8.96 52.92 -7.90
N CYS A 183 -8.13 53.68 -8.61
CA CYS A 183 -8.55 54.36 -9.83
C CYS A 183 -8.12 53.57 -11.05
N ARG A 184 -9.03 53.24 -11.98
CA ARG A 184 -8.66 52.61 -13.27
C ARG A 184 -9.05 53.51 -14.43
N ILE A 185 -8.07 53.80 -15.29
CA ILE A 185 -8.25 54.59 -16.51
C ILE A 185 -8.35 53.62 -17.68
N ARG A 186 -9.44 53.68 -18.46
CA ARG A 186 -9.59 52.83 -19.65
C ARG A 186 -8.80 53.38 -20.85
N PRO A 187 -8.35 52.54 -21.78
CA PRO A 187 -7.82 53.00 -23.06
C PRO A 187 -8.89 53.70 -23.90
N PHE A 188 -8.44 54.51 -24.87
CA PHE A 188 -9.30 55.09 -25.90
C PHE A 188 -9.91 53.98 -26.76
N LEU A 189 -11.19 54.12 -27.11
CA LEU A 189 -11.87 53.19 -28.00
C LEU A 189 -11.47 53.48 -29.46
N PRO A 190 -11.43 52.44 -30.33
CA PRO A 190 -11.24 52.64 -31.77
C PRO A 190 -12.31 53.61 -32.31
N GLY A 191 -11.89 54.75 -32.87
CA GLY A 191 -12.80 55.77 -33.43
C GLY A 191 -12.92 57.09 -32.64
N GLN A 192 -12.31 57.21 -31.46
CA GLN A 192 -12.17 58.52 -30.78
C GLN A 192 -11.08 59.35 -31.50
N LYS A 193 -11.52 60.37 -32.27
CA LYS A 193 -10.68 61.12 -33.23
C LYS A 193 -9.61 62.02 -32.59
N ASP A 194 -9.89 62.54 -31.39
CA ASP A 194 -8.94 63.38 -30.64
C ASP A 194 -8.51 62.64 -29.37
N LYS A 195 -7.31 62.06 -29.40
CA LYS A 195 -6.68 61.32 -28.27
C LYS A 195 -6.26 62.25 -27.12
N GLN A 196 -6.98 63.34 -26.90
CA GLN A 196 -6.68 64.30 -25.85
C GLN A 196 -7.30 63.80 -24.54
N THR A 197 -6.44 63.59 -23.55
CA THR A 197 -6.83 63.13 -22.21
C THR A 197 -6.86 64.32 -21.26
N THR A 198 -7.83 64.34 -20.34
CA THR A 198 -7.85 65.28 -19.22
C THR A 198 -6.91 64.86 -18.08
N VAL A 199 -6.29 63.69 -18.16
CA VAL A 199 -5.30 63.22 -17.17
C VAL A 199 -3.92 63.81 -17.51
N ASP A 200 -3.39 64.63 -16.61
CA ASP A 200 -2.12 65.35 -16.76
C ASP A 200 -0.95 64.56 -16.14
N TYR A 201 -1.19 63.89 -15.02
CA TYR A 201 -0.17 63.11 -14.31
C TYR A 201 -0.77 61.90 -13.59
N ILE A 202 -0.03 60.79 -13.61
CA ILE A 202 -0.28 59.58 -12.81
C ILE A 202 0.98 59.31 -12.00
N GLY A 203 0.90 59.45 -10.68
CA GLY A 203 1.99 59.17 -9.76
C GLY A 203 2.02 57.72 -9.31
N GLU A 204 3.22 57.21 -9.01
CA GLU A 204 3.43 55.85 -8.50
C GLU A 204 2.84 55.63 -7.09
N ASN A 205 2.64 56.71 -6.34
CA ASN A 205 2.05 56.73 -5.00
C ASN A 205 0.50 56.78 -4.99
N GLY A 206 -0.14 56.54 -6.14
CA GLY A 206 -1.59 56.60 -6.29
C GLY A 206 -2.17 58.01 -6.44
N GLU A 207 -1.33 59.03 -6.70
CA GLU A 207 -1.78 60.37 -7.06
C GLU A 207 -2.19 60.45 -8.53
N ILE A 208 -3.25 61.21 -8.83
CA ILE A 208 -3.67 61.53 -10.20
C ILE A 208 -4.05 63.01 -10.29
N ILE A 209 -3.57 63.69 -11.33
CA ILE A 209 -3.89 65.09 -11.61
C ILE A 209 -4.76 65.17 -12.86
N ILE A 210 -5.92 65.79 -12.72
CA ILE A 210 -6.89 66.00 -13.81
C ILE A 210 -6.93 67.49 -14.15
N VAL A 211 -6.82 67.81 -15.43
CA VAL A 211 -6.97 69.15 -15.98
C VAL A 211 -8.37 69.32 -16.57
N ASN A 212 -9.07 70.36 -16.12
CA ASN A 212 -10.33 70.81 -16.67
C ASN A 212 -10.07 71.94 -17.68
N PRO A 213 -10.23 71.70 -19.00
CA PRO A 213 -10.00 72.71 -20.03
C PRO A 213 -11.02 73.86 -19.98
N SER A 214 -12.17 73.68 -19.33
CA SER A 214 -13.24 74.68 -19.23
C SER A 214 -13.05 75.70 -18.09
N LYS A 215 -11.97 75.59 -17.28
CA LYS A 215 -11.68 76.52 -16.18
C LYS A 215 -10.28 77.12 -16.32
N PRO A 216 -10.09 78.46 -16.29
CA PRO A 216 -8.77 79.08 -16.35
C PRO A 216 -8.02 79.03 -15.00
N GLY A 217 -6.68 79.03 -15.04
CA GLY A 217 -5.80 79.24 -13.87
C GLY A 217 -5.53 78.01 -12.99
N LYS A 218 -5.17 78.21 -11.71
CA LYS A 218 -4.89 77.13 -10.73
C LYS A 218 -6.10 76.20 -10.48
N GLU A 219 -7.33 76.66 -10.71
CA GLU A 219 -8.55 75.83 -10.63
C GLU A 219 -8.70 74.82 -11.80
N SER A 220 -7.89 74.96 -12.84
CA SER A 220 -7.86 74.01 -13.96
C SER A 220 -7.36 72.64 -13.52
N ARG A 221 -6.47 72.55 -12.52
CA ARG A 221 -5.86 71.29 -12.09
C ARG A 221 -6.44 70.81 -10.77
N ARG A 222 -6.90 69.56 -10.71
CA ARG A 222 -7.32 68.90 -9.47
C ARG A 222 -6.47 67.66 -9.23
N SER A 223 -5.85 67.59 -8.06
CA SER A 223 -5.15 66.38 -7.59
C SER A 223 -6.11 65.53 -6.76
N PHE A 224 -6.07 64.22 -6.98
CA PHE A 224 -6.78 63.19 -6.22
C PHE A 224 -5.79 62.12 -5.79
N LYS A 225 -6.02 61.55 -4.59
CA LYS A 225 -5.19 60.47 -4.05
C LYS A 225 -6.01 59.20 -3.86
N PHE A 226 -5.49 58.10 -4.37
CA PHE A 226 -6.06 56.75 -4.30
C PHE A 226 -5.04 55.79 -3.69
N ASN A 227 -5.46 54.58 -3.35
CA ASN A 227 -4.53 53.52 -2.94
C ASN A 227 -3.60 53.13 -4.11
N LYS A 228 -4.12 53.13 -5.34
CA LYS A 228 -3.34 52.96 -6.58
C LYS A 228 -4.13 53.48 -7.78
N VAL A 229 -3.41 53.96 -8.80
CA VAL A 229 -3.98 54.41 -10.07
C VAL A 229 -3.43 53.53 -11.20
N TYR A 230 -4.33 52.82 -11.88
CA TYR A 230 -4.01 52.02 -13.06
C TYR A 230 -4.16 52.85 -14.32
N GLY A 231 -3.05 52.99 -15.06
CA GLY A 231 -3.05 53.66 -16.35
C GLY A 231 -3.77 52.87 -17.46
N PRO A 232 -3.96 53.47 -18.65
CA PRO A 232 -4.67 52.87 -19.79
C PRO A 232 -4.08 51.54 -20.31
N ARG A 233 -2.82 51.26 -19.98
CA ARG A 233 -2.10 50.05 -20.41
C ARG A 233 -2.22 48.89 -19.41
N ALA A 234 -2.84 49.13 -18.24
CA ALA A 234 -2.95 48.13 -17.20
C ALA A 234 -3.90 46.99 -17.60
N THR A 235 -3.38 45.78 -17.52
CA THR A 235 -4.08 44.54 -17.90
C THR A 235 -5.08 44.09 -16.84
N GLN A 236 -5.98 43.17 -17.20
CA GLN A 236 -6.92 42.56 -16.24
C GLN A 236 -6.18 41.81 -15.13
N ALA A 237 -5.09 41.13 -15.48
CA ALA A 237 -4.27 40.38 -14.53
C ALA A 237 -3.59 41.29 -13.50
N GLU A 238 -3.03 42.42 -13.93
CA GLU A 238 -2.41 43.40 -13.01
C GLU A 238 -3.43 43.99 -12.04
N VAL A 239 -4.62 44.37 -12.54
CA VAL A 239 -5.71 44.86 -11.68
C VAL A 239 -6.17 43.80 -10.68
N TYR A 240 -6.27 42.54 -11.13
CA TYR A 240 -6.65 41.43 -10.26
C TYR A 240 -5.57 41.10 -9.21
N GLY A 241 -4.28 41.20 -9.56
CA GLY A 241 -3.17 40.87 -8.66
C GLY A 241 -3.20 41.64 -7.33
N ASP A 242 -3.58 42.91 -7.37
CA ASP A 242 -3.68 43.75 -6.16
C ASP A 242 -4.90 43.42 -5.27
N ILE A 243 -5.94 42.78 -5.83
CA ILE A 243 -7.14 42.36 -5.08
C ILE A 243 -7.16 40.87 -4.76
N GLN A 244 -6.29 40.06 -5.37
CA GLN A 244 -6.21 38.62 -5.18
C GLN A 244 -6.10 38.23 -3.70
N GLN A 245 -5.32 39.00 -2.92
CA GLN A 245 -5.14 38.76 -1.49
C GLN A 245 -6.42 38.99 -0.68
N LEU A 246 -7.34 39.83 -1.15
CA LEU A 246 -8.66 39.99 -0.55
C LEU A 246 -9.51 38.74 -0.78
N ILE A 247 -9.47 38.17 -1.99
CA ILE A 247 -10.20 36.94 -2.32
C ILE A 247 -9.79 35.79 -1.40
N ARG A 248 -8.49 35.66 -1.09
CA ARG A 248 -7.99 34.65 -0.14
C ARG A 248 -8.57 34.81 1.27
N SER A 249 -8.79 36.05 1.71
CA SER A 249 -9.34 36.34 3.04
C SER A 249 -10.76 35.79 3.19
N VAL A 250 -11.50 35.62 2.08
CA VAL A 250 -12.84 35.00 2.09
C VAL A 250 -12.78 33.56 2.59
N LEU A 251 -11.74 32.80 2.21
CA LEU A 251 -11.52 31.43 2.69
C LEU A 251 -11.22 31.39 4.19
N ASP A 252 -10.66 32.48 4.71
CA ASP A 252 -10.37 32.66 6.14
C ASP A 252 -11.60 33.14 6.93
N GLY A 253 -12.79 33.23 6.30
CA GLY A 253 -14.03 33.66 6.95
C GLY A 253 -14.25 35.18 6.97
N TYR A 254 -13.52 35.94 6.16
CA TYR A 254 -13.75 37.38 6.02
C TYR A 254 -14.87 37.67 5.02
N ASN A 255 -15.62 38.73 5.27
CA ASN A 255 -16.55 39.26 4.28
C ASN A 255 -15.82 40.26 3.39
N VAL A 256 -15.90 40.06 2.08
CA VAL A 256 -15.20 40.90 1.09
C VAL A 256 -16.22 41.46 0.11
N CYS A 257 -16.19 42.79 -0.08
CA CYS A 257 -16.98 43.44 -1.11
C CYS A 257 -16.09 44.18 -2.11
N ILE A 258 -16.27 43.90 -3.39
CA ILE A 258 -15.58 44.56 -4.50
C ILE A 258 -16.59 45.30 -5.35
N PHE A 259 -16.40 46.61 -5.48
CA PHE A 259 -17.29 47.49 -6.23
C PHE A 259 -16.62 48.01 -7.49
N ALA A 260 -17.33 48.02 -8.61
CA ALA A 260 -16.98 48.82 -9.78
C ALA A 260 -17.91 50.04 -9.88
N TYR A 261 -17.35 51.24 -9.76
CA TYR A 261 -18.08 52.51 -9.70
C TYR A 261 -17.57 53.55 -10.72
N GLY A 262 -18.47 54.10 -11.52
CA GLY A 262 -18.16 55.16 -12.49
C GLY A 262 -19.29 55.37 -13.48
N GLN A 263 -19.15 56.36 -14.36
CA GLN A 263 -20.19 56.64 -15.37
C GLN A 263 -20.39 55.51 -16.38
N THR A 264 -21.52 55.51 -17.09
CA THR A 264 -21.75 54.61 -18.22
C THR A 264 -20.65 54.76 -19.29
N GLY A 265 -20.15 53.63 -19.79
CA GLY A 265 -19.02 53.58 -20.75
C GLY A 265 -17.61 53.77 -20.17
N ALA A 266 -17.46 53.83 -18.84
CA ALA A 266 -16.15 54.00 -18.18
C ALA A 266 -15.30 52.71 -18.08
N GLY A 267 -15.88 51.52 -18.32
CA GLY A 267 -15.17 50.23 -18.26
C GLY A 267 -15.43 49.38 -17.00
N LYS A 268 -16.54 49.64 -16.28
CA LYS A 268 -16.97 48.85 -15.11
C LYS A 268 -17.14 47.36 -15.43
N THR A 269 -18.07 47.03 -16.34
CA THR A 269 -18.35 45.66 -16.78
C THR A 269 -17.13 45.00 -17.42
N TYR A 270 -16.31 45.74 -18.17
CA TYR A 270 -15.05 45.22 -18.70
C TYR A 270 -14.10 44.79 -17.57
N THR A 271 -14.01 45.54 -16.46
CA THR A 271 -13.15 45.14 -15.34
C THR A 271 -13.73 43.97 -14.56
N MET A 272 -15.03 43.98 -14.28
CA MET A 272 -15.65 42.92 -13.47
C MET A 272 -15.75 41.60 -14.23
N SER A 273 -16.14 41.64 -15.50
CA SER A 273 -16.44 40.44 -16.28
C SER A 273 -15.42 40.19 -17.39
N GLY A 274 -14.86 41.25 -17.98
CA GLY A 274 -14.11 41.13 -19.23
C GLY A 274 -15.03 41.26 -20.45
N PRO A 275 -14.47 41.13 -21.66
CA PRO A 275 -15.24 41.13 -22.91
C PRO A 275 -16.01 39.81 -23.10
N ASP A 276 -17.18 39.87 -23.75
CA ASP A 276 -18.10 38.72 -23.91
C ASP A 276 -17.47 37.51 -24.63
N ASN A 277 -16.50 37.75 -25.52
CA ASN A 277 -15.76 36.72 -26.28
C ASN A 277 -14.27 36.70 -25.91
N GLY A 278 -13.92 37.11 -24.69
CA GLY A 278 -12.55 37.16 -24.21
C GLY A 278 -11.93 35.78 -23.97
N SER A 279 -10.62 35.71 -24.12
CA SER A 279 -9.83 34.56 -23.65
C SER A 279 -9.71 34.57 -22.12
N GLU A 280 -9.13 33.51 -21.52
CA GLU A 280 -8.84 33.49 -20.07
C GLU A 280 -7.94 34.68 -19.63
N GLU A 281 -7.12 35.21 -20.53
CA GLU A 281 -6.30 36.39 -20.26
C GLU A 281 -7.14 37.67 -20.10
N ASP A 282 -8.30 37.73 -20.77
CA ASP A 282 -9.20 38.87 -20.77
C ASP A 282 -10.22 38.84 -19.63
N TRP A 283 -10.29 37.72 -18.90
CA TRP A 283 -11.21 37.55 -17.78
C TRP A 283 -11.10 38.69 -16.78
N GLY A 284 -12.25 39.25 -16.43
CA GLY A 284 -12.36 40.24 -15.38
C GLY A 284 -12.21 39.66 -13.98
N VAL A 285 -12.40 40.53 -12.99
CA VAL A 285 -12.30 40.20 -11.56
C VAL A 285 -13.19 39.03 -11.17
N ASN A 286 -14.41 38.95 -11.70
CA ASN A 286 -15.39 37.91 -11.34
C ASN A 286 -14.84 36.52 -11.63
N TYR A 287 -14.47 36.26 -12.88
CA TYR A 287 -14.01 34.95 -13.31
C TYR A 287 -12.66 34.58 -12.69
N ARG A 288 -11.75 35.56 -12.52
CA ARG A 288 -10.47 35.33 -11.84
C ARG A 288 -10.63 35.01 -10.35
N ALA A 289 -11.47 35.76 -9.64
CA ALA A 289 -11.76 35.52 -8.23
C ALA A 289 -12.36 34.13 -8.00
N LEU A 290 -13.31 33.74 -8.85
CA LEU A 290 -13.94 32.42 -8.79
C LEU A 290 -12.94 31.31 -9.06
N ASN A 291 -12.16 31.41 -10.14
CA ASN A 291 -11.15 30.41 -10.48
C ASN A 291 -10.11 30.25 -9.35
N ASP A 292 -9.68 31.36 -8.75
CA ASP A 292 -8.76 31.32 -7.61
C ASP A 292 -9.38 30.68 -6.37
N LEU A 293 -10.64 30.99 -6.04
CA LEU A 293 -11.32 30.33 -4.92
C LEU A 293 -11.33 28.82 -5.11
N PHE A 294 -11.70 28.32 -6.29
CA PHE A 294 -11.70 26.89 -6.58
C PHE A 294 -10.30 26.26 -6.58
N LYS A 295 -9.30 26.94 -7.15
CA LYS A 295 -7.92 26.44 -7.17
C LYS A 295 -7.33 26.29 -5.78
N ILE A 296 -7.66 27.21 -4.88
CA ILE A 296 -7.15 27.20 -3.51
C ILE A 296 -7.93 26.18 -2.64
N SER A 297 -9.16 25.85 -3.03
CA SER A 297 -10.07 25.06 -2.21
C SER A 297 -10.16 23.60 -2.67
N GLN A 298 -9.81 22.62 -1.81
CA GLN A 298 -10.17 21.20 -2.01
C GLN A 298 -11.57 20.93 -1.42
N ILE A 299 -12.63 21.43 -2.06
CA ILE A 299 -13.99 21.47 -1.46
C ILE A 299 -14.78 20.18 -1.70
N SER A 300 -15.43 19.69 -0.63
CA SER A 300 -16.67 18.91 -0.70
C SER A 300 -17.84 19.81 -0.26
N ALA A 301 -18.88 19.91 -1.09
CA ALA A 301 -19.94 20.90 -0.93
C ALA A 301 -21.05 20.48 0.06
N GLN A 302 -21.51 21.42 0.90
CA GLN A 302 -22.73 21.33 1.71
C GLN A 302 -23.50 22.67 1.72
N ASN A 303 -24.83 22.59 1.86
CA ASN A 303 -25.75 23.74 1.79
C ASN A 303 -26.00 24.37 3.17
N SER A 304 -25.65 25.65 3.39
CA SER A 304 -26.22 26.48 4.48
C SER A 304 -25.92 27.98 4.37
N GLY A 305 -26.49 28.69 3.39
CA GLY A 305 -26.34 30.16 3.25
C GLY A 305 -27.59 30.97 3.64
N LEU A 306 -27.38 32.21 4.11
CA LEU A 306 -28.44 33.16 4.45
C LEU A 306 -29.16 33.65 3.18
N ALA A 307 -30.48 33.44 3.09
CA ALA A 307 -31.24 33.71 1.87
C ALA A 307 -31.73 35.16 1.76
N VAL A 308 -31.44 35.82 0.63
CA VAL A 308 -32.27 36.92 0.15
C VAL A 308 -33.62 36.30 -0.26
N PRO A 309 -34.78 36.79 0.24
CA PRO A 309 -36.08 36.28 -0.18
C PRO A 309 -36.19 36.29 -1.71
N ASP A 310 -36.66 35.19 -2.29
CA ASP A 310 -36.82 34.96 -3.74
C ASP A 310 -35.51 34.81 -4.57
N ALA A 311 -34.34 34.76 -3.95
CA ALA A 311 -33.08 34.44 -4.64
C ALA A 311 -32.85 32.92 -4.72
N ASN A 312 -32.57 32.42 -5.94
CA ASN A 312 -32.20 31.03 -6.15
C ASN A 312 -30.72 30.81 -5.82
N MET A 313 -30.43 30.03 -4.77
CA MET A 313 -29.09 29.52 -4.52
C MET A 313 -28.80 28.31 -5.41
N ARG A 314 -27.65 28.31 -6.10
CA ARG A 314 -27.21 27.19 -6.93
C ARG A 314 -25.90 26.67 -6.39
N GLN A 315 -25.86 25.36 -6.13
CA GLN A 315 -24.62 24.67 -5.81
C GLN A 315 -23.73 24.58 -7.06
N VAL A 316 -22.43 24.74 -6.84
CA VAL A 316 -21.40 24.74 -7.87
C VAL A 316 -20.24 23.88 -7.38
N ASN A 317 -19.76 22.95 -8.21
CA ASN A 317 -18.71 22.00 -7.85
C ASN A 317 -17.42 22.26 -8.64
N GLU A 318 -17.53 22.85 -9.82
CA GLU A 318 -16.41 23.21 -10.68
C GLU A 318 -16.52 24.65 -11.22
N PRO A 319 -15.41 25.27 -11.67
CA PRO A 319 -15.45 26.62 -12.23
C PRO A 319 -16.47 26.79 -13.37
N SER A 320 -16.63 25.78 -14.23
CA SER A 320 -17.60 25.75 -15.34
C SER A 320 -19.05 25.92 -14.87
N ASP A 321 -19.42 25.36 -13.71
CA ASP A 321 -20.77 25.54 -13.15
C ASP A 321 -21.05 27.02 -12.88
N VAL A 322 -20.07 27.73 -12.30
CA VAL A 322 -20.21 29.16 -12.03
C VAL A 322 -20.22 29.97 -13.31
N MET A 323 -19.37 29.64 -14.29
CA MET A 323 -19.40 30.28 -15.60
C MET A 323 -20.80 30.16 -16.23
N GLY A 324 -21.44 28.99 -16.15
CA GLY A 324 -22.80 28.78 -16.63
C GLY A 324 -23.86 29.61 -15.89
N VAL A 325 -23.76 29.72 -14.55
CA VAL A 325 -24.65 30.57 -13.75
C VAL A 325 -24.46 32.05 -14.07
N MET A 326 -23.22 32.48 -14.24
CA MET A 326 -22.90 33.84 -14.67
C MET A 326 -23.45 34.14 -16.06
N GLU A 327 -23.32 33.21 -17.02
CA GLU A 327 -23.85 33.35 -18.38
C GLU A 327 -25.38 33.47 -18.37
N ILE A 328 -26.08 32.69 -17.54
CA ILE A 328 -27.53 32.85 -17.31
C ILE A 328 -27.84 34.25 -16.78
N GLY A 329 -27.07 34.75 -15.82
CA GLY A 329 -27.16 36.10 -15.29
C GLY A 329 -26.98 37.17 -16.38
N PHE A 330 -25.97 37.01 -17.25
CA PHE A 330 -25.74 37.90 -18.39
C PHE A 330 -26.87 37.87 -19.41
N LYS A 331 -27.37 36.68 -19.78
CA LYS A 331 -28.51 36.53 -20.71
C LYS A 331 -29.77 37.22 -20.17
N ASN A 332 -30.01 37.11 -18.87
CA ASN A 332 -31.13 37.79 -18.22
C ASN A 332 -30.91 39.30 -18.09
N ARG A 333 -29.67 39.76 -17.90
CA ARG A 333 -29.29 41.18 -17.97
C ARG A 333 -29.55 41.76 -19.37
N ALA A 334 -29.25 41.01 -20.42
CA ALA A 334 -29.41 41.41 -21.82
C ALA A 334 -30.89 41.47 -22.28
N ARG A 335 -31.78 40.65 -21.70
CA ARG A 335 -33.22 40.59 -22.06
C ARG A 335 -34.06 41.82 -21.68
N SER A 336 -33.48 42.82 -21.03
CA SER A 336 -34.12 44.14 -20.89
C SER A 336 -34.00 45.00 -22.15
N THR A 337 -33.33 44.53 -23.20
CA THR A 337 -33.44 45.16 -24.53
C THR A 337 -34.80 44.85 -25.14
N THR A 338 -35.62 45.89 -25.31
CA THR A 338 -36.89 45.87 -26.03
C THR A 338 -36.77 45.13 -27.36
N ALA A 339 -37.78 44.31 -27.68
CA ALA A 339 -37.96 43.64 -28.96
C ALA A 339 -38.05 44.63 -30.13
N MET A 340 -36.92 45.19 -30.57
CA MET A 340 -36.81 45.99 -31.80
C MET A 340 -35.33 46.12 -32.22
N ASN A 341 -34.67 45.00 -32.50
CA ASN A 341 -33.38 45.01 -33.19
C ASN A 341 -33.57 44.55 -34.63
N GLU A 342 -33.74 45.51 -35.55
CA GLU A 342 -33.26 45.30 -36.92
C GLU A 342 -32.85 46.58 -37.70
N ARG A 343 -32.88 47.79 -37.11
CA ARG A 343 -32.32 48.94 -37.82
C ARG A 343 -31.97 50.12 -36.92
N SER A 344 -30.69 50.27 -36.58
CA SER A 344 -30.04 51.59 -36.59
C SER A 344 -28.52 51.48 -36.40
N SER A 345 -27.83 51.17 -37.50
CA SER A 345 -26.66 51.96 -37.85
C SER A 345 -27.15 53.38 -38.16
N ARG A 346 -27.13 54.28 -37.17
CA ARG A 346 -27.37 55.76 -37.18
C ARG A 346 -27.76 56.12 -35.74
N SER A 347 -27.22 57.07 -34.99
CA SER A 347 -26.24 58.14 -35.13
C SER A 347 -26.09 58.69 -33.70
N HIS A 348 -24.88 59.09 -33.29
CA HIS A 348 -24.54 59.91 -32.13
C HIS A 348 -25.60 60.16 -31.02
N SER A 349 -25.25 59.73 -29.79
CA SER A 349 -25.86 60.13 -28.49
C SER A 349 -27.24 59.56 -28.13
N CYS A 350 -27.36 58.25 -27.93
CA CYS A 350 -28.24 57.69 -26.88
C CYS A 350 -27.97 56.18 -26.70
N LEU A 351 -26.80 55.82 -26.16
CA LEU A 351 -26.55 54.44 -25.71
C LEU A 351 -26.75 54.37 -24.20
N MET A 352 -27.95 54.69 -23.74
CA MET A 352 -28.34 54.50 -22.35
C MET A 352 -28.97 53.13 -22.20
N TRP A 353 -28.10 52.12 -22.15
CA TRP A 353 -28.48 50.74 -21.83
C TRP A 353 -29.01 50.68 -20.40
N ILE A 354 -30.11 49.97 -20.22
CA ILE A 354 -30.81 49.78 -18.94
C ILE A 354 -29.82 49.38 -17.84
N CYS A 355 -29.75 50.19 -16.80
CA CYS A 355 -28.65 50.23 -15.85
C CYS A 355 -29.05 49.53 -14.55
N MET A 356 -29.21 48.21 -14.59
CA MET A 356 -29.36 47.42 -13.36
C MET A 356 -27.99 47.12 -12.75
N HIS A 357 -27.89 47.36 -11.44
CA HIS A 357 -26.76 46.89 -10.62
C HIS A 357 -26.68 45.36 -10.73
N SER A 358 -25.51 44.82 -11.06
CA SER A 358 -25.28 43.37 -11.02
C SER A 358 -24.49 43.04 -9.76
N VAL A 359 -25.04 42.14 -8.96
CA VAL A 359 -24.42 41.67 -7.71
C VAL A 359 -24.25 40.16 -7.84
N VAL A 360 -23.01 39.69 -7.77
CA VAL A 360 -22.69 38.28 -7.61
C VAL A 360 -22.26 38.08 -6.17
N THR A 361 -22.98 37.22 -5.45
CA THR A 361 -22.66 36.86 -4.07
C THR A 361 -22.22 35.41 -4.03
N ILE A 362 -21.07 35.16 -3.42
CA ILE A 362 -20.48 33.83 -3.22
C ILE A 362 -20.35 33.63 -1.71
N HIS A 363 -20.92 32.54 -1.21
CA HIS A 363 -20.76 32.14 0.18
C HIS A 363 -19.78 30.97 0.25
N VAL A 364 -18.77 31.12 1.11
CA VAL A 364 -17.77 30.09 1.38
C VAL A 364 -17.97 29.58 2.79
N HIS A 365 -18.18 28.28 2.91
CA HIS A 365 -18.25 27.58 4.18
C HIS A 365 -17.09 26.59 4.27
N GLY A 366 -16.23 26.76 5.28
CA GLY A 366 -15.14 25.86 5.60
C GLY A 366 -15.38 25.20 6.96
N THR A 367 -14.87 24.00 7.15
CA THR A 367 -14.76 23.39 8.49
C THR A 367 -13.34 22.89 8.65
N GLU A 368 -12.67 23.35 9.69
CA GLU A 368 -11.33 22.88 10.03
C GLU A 368 -11.45 21.47 10.64
N LEU A 369 -10.91 20.45 9.96
CA LEU A 369 -11.13 19.04 10.31
C LEU A 369 -10.58 18.64 11.69
N GLN A 370 -9.56 19.35 12.20
CA GLN A 370 -8.94 19.04 13.50
C GLN A 370 -9.66 19.68 14.68
N THR A 371 -10.08 20.93 14.53
CA THR A 371 -10.71 21.72 15.61
C THR A 371 -12.23 21.65 15.56
N GLY A 372 -12.80 21.26 14.40
CA GLY A 372 -14.23 21.32 14.12
C GLY A 372 -14.76 22.74 13.93
N VAL A 373 -13.89 23.77 13.91
CA VAL A 373 -14.32 25.17 13.79
C VAL A 373 -14.84 25.40 12.38
N SER A 374 -16.10 25.84 12.29
CA SER A 374 -16.69 26.29 11.04
C SER A 374 -16.29 27.74 10.75
N LEU A 375 -15.91 28.00 9.50
CA LEU A 375 -15.59 29.30 8.95
C LEU A 375 -16.64 29.66 7.92
N HIS A 376 -17.07 30.92 7.93
CA HIS A 376 -18.01 31.43 6.95
C HIS A 376 -17.52 32.78 6.43
N GLY A 377 -17.25 32.85 5.13
CA GLY A 377 -16.87 34.07 4.43
C GLY A 377 -17.82 34.34 3.27
N SER A 378 -18.03 35.61 2.95
CA SER A 378 -18.88 36.01 1.83
C SER A 378 -18.13 36.95 0.90
N LEU A 379 -18.14 36.68 -0.40
CA LEU A 379 -17.59 37.55 -1.44
C LEU A 379 -18.72 38.17 -2.25
N HIS A 380 -18.79 39.50 -2.26
CA HIS A 380 -19.71 40.27 -3.08
C HIS A 380 -18.95 41.00 -4.19
N LEU A 381 -19.30 40.68 -5.42
CA LEU A 381 -18.75 41.30 -6.61
C LEU A 381 -19.86 42.15 -7.24
N VAL A 382 -19.69 43.47 -7.18
CA VAL A 382 -20.74 44.44 -7.46
C VAL A 382 -20.35 45.30 -8.66
N ASP A 383 -21.03 45.10 -9.79
CA ASP A 383 -20.97 45.97 -10.97
C ASP A 383 -22.11 47.01 -10.86
N LEU A 384 -21.77 48.23 -10.41
CA LEU A 384 -22.76 49.26 -10.17
C LEU A 384 -23.28 49.86 -11.48
N ALA A 385 -24.46 50.46 -11.44
CA ALA A 385 -24.98 51.27 -12.53
C ALA A 385 -24.14 52.53 -12.77
N GLY A 386 -24.31 53.17 -13.92
CA GLY A 386 -23.68 54.45 -14.22
C GLY A 386 -24.10 55.56 -13.25
N SER A 387 -23.14 56.40 -12.82
CA SER A 387 -23.39 57.56 -11.94
C SER A 387 -23.62 58.88 -12.69
N GLU A 388 -24.07 58.82 -13.93
CA GLU A 388 -24.36 60.00 -14.75
C GLU A 388 -25.39 60.96 -14.11
N ARG A 389 -25.16 62.26 -14.34
CA ARG A 389 -26.09 63.31 -13.93
C ARG A 389 -27.31 63.33 -14.86
N ILE A 390 -28.49 63.27 -14.26
CA ILE A 390 -29.78 63.27 -14.93
C ILE A 390 -29.98 64.54 -15.77
N ASP A 391 -29.49 65.69 -15.28
CA ASP A 391 -29.63 66.99 -15.94
C ASP A 391 -28.95 67.08 -17.32
N ARG A 392 -28.03 66.15 -17.64
CA ARG A 392 -27.36 66.07 -18.94
C ARG A 392 -27.96 65.00 -19.87
N SER A 393 -29.04 64.36 -19.44
CA SER A 393 -29.67 63.24 -20.13
C SER A 393 -31.04 63.66 -20.66
N GLU A 394 -31.35 63.41 -21.93
CA GLU A 394 -32.65 63.74 -22.57
C GLU A 394 -33.75 62.73 -22.19
N VAL A 395 -33.78 62.31 -20.92
CA VAL A 395 -34.51 61.13 -20.47
C VAL A 395 -35.86 61.54 -19.88
N ILE A 396 -36.94 60.96 -20.41
CA ILE A 396 -38.34 61.29 -20.04
C ILE A 396 -39.06 60.02 -19.57
N GLY A 397 -40.10 60.17 -18.75
CA GLY A 397 -41.02 59.07 -18.38
C GLY A 397 -40.41 58.05 -17.43
N ASP A 398 -40.66 56.76 -17.65
CA ASP A 398 -40.22 55.70 -16.74
C ASP A 398 -38.69 55.56 -16.65
N ARG A 399 -37.96 55.96 -17.71
CA ARG A 399 -36.50 56.00 -17.70
C ARG A 399 -35.93 57.08 -16.77
N LEU A 400 -36.66 58.20 -16.58
CA LEU A 400 -36.28 59.24 -15.63
C LEU A 400 -36.41 58.72 -14.19
N LYS A 401 -37.49 57.99 -13.90
CA LYS A 401 -37.69 57.33 -12.60
C LYS A 401 -36.59 56.30 -12.34
N GLU A 402 -36.21 55.50 -13.34
CA GLU A 402 -35.09 54.55 -13.25
C GLU A 402 -33.77 55.27 -12.88
N ALA A 403 -33.41 56.32 -13.61
CA ALA A 403 -32.20 57.10 -13.35
C ALA A 403 -32.21 57.75 -11.95
N GLN A 404 -33.36 58.25 -11.49
CA GLN A 404 -33.52 58.76 -10.12
C GLN A 404 -33.30 57.67 -9.06
N HIS A 405 -33.84 56.47 -9.27
CA HIS A 405 -33.64 55.35 -8.36
C HIS A 405 -32.19 54.88 -8.30
N ILE A 406 -31.49 54.82 -9.45
CA ILE A 406 -30.07 54.52 -9.52
C ILE A 406 -29.26 55.53 -8.70
N ASN A 407 -29.42 56.83 -8.98
CA ASN A 407 -28.66 57.86 -8.29
C ASN A 407 -28.98 57.92 -6.79
N LYS A 408 -30.24 57.68 -6.39
CA LYS A 408 -30.60 57.54 -4.97
C LYS A 408 -29.88 56.37 -4.31
N SER A 409 -29.78 55.22 -4.99
CA SER A 409 -29.09 54.05 -4.45
C SER A 409 -27.58 54.25 -4.31
N LEU A 410 -26.95 54.96 -5.25
CA LEU A 410 -25.52 55.29 -5.23
C LEU A 410 -25.21 56.36 -4.17
N ALA A 411 -26.07 57.37 -4.00
CA ALA A 411 -25.93 58.37 -2.94
C ALA A 411 -26.01 57.72 -1.55
N ALA A 412 -27.00 56.85 -1.32
CA ALA A 412 -27.13 56.09 -0.08
C ALA A 412 -25.90 55.21 0.20
N LEU A 413 -25.30 54.62 -0.83
CA LEU A 413 -24.05 53.85 -0.68
C LEU A 413 -22.87 54.76 -0.28
N GLY A 414 -22.79 55.96 -0.85
CA GLY A 414 -21.83 56.98 -0.44
C GLY A 414 -21.98 57.39 1.03
N ASP A 415 -23.21 57.61 1.49
CA ASP A 415 -23.51 57.96 2.89
C ASP A 415 -23.08 56.85 3.86
N VAL A 416 -23.28 55.59 3.47
CA VAL A 416 -22.82 54.41 4.23
C VAL A 416 -21.30 54.38 4.33
N PHE A 417 -20.56 54.50 3.22
CA PHE A 417 -19.09 54.51 3.25
C PHE A 417 -18.53 55.68 4.03
N PHE A 418 -19.13 56.87 3.89
CA PHE A 418 -18.74 58.03 4.68
C PHE A 418 -18.91 57.75 6.17
N SER A 419 -20.08 57.24 6.58
CA SER A 419 -20.35 56.88 7.98
C SER A 419 -19.39 55.81 8.52
N LEU A 420 -19.07 54.79 7.72
CA LEU A 420 -18.09 53.75 8.07
C LEU A 420 -16.67 54.33 8.21
N SER A 421 -16.26 55.23 7.31
CA SER A 421 -14.95 55.88 7.37
C SER A 421 -14.76 56.74 8.62
N GLN A 422 -15.84 57.36 9.11
CA GLN A 422 -15.85 58.16 10.33
C GLN A 422 -16.07 57.32 11.60
N LYS A 423 -16.22 55.99 11.47
CA LYS A 423 -16.58 55.07 12.56
C LYS A 423 -17.84 55.52 13.31
N SER A 424 -18.81 56.07 12.58
CA SER A 424 -20.09 56.52 13.13
C SER A 424 -20.86 55.37 13.79
N VAL A 425 -21.48 55.62 14.94
CA VAL A 425 -22.30 54.63 15.68
C VAL A 425 -23.50 54.16 14.86
N HIS A 426 -24.11 55.06 14.10
CA HIS A 426 -25.22 54.75 13.21
C HIS A 426 -24.78 54.84 11.75
N VAL A 427 -24.96 53.74 11.00
CA VAL A 427 -24.68 53.66 9.57
C VAL A 427 -26.00 53.44 8.82
N PRO A 428 -26.35 54.29 7.83
CA PRO A 428 -27.69 54.34 7.24
C PRO A 428 -27.95 53.25 6.18
N PHE A 429 -27.74 51.97 6.51
CA PHE A 429 -27.93 50.84 5.59
C PHE A 429 -29.37 50.68 5.07
N ARG A 430 -30.35 51.31 5.71
CA ARG A 430 -31.76 51.21 5.30
C ARG A 430 -32.14 52.15 4.16
N ASN A 431 -31.27 53.09 3.79
CA ASN A 431 -31.57 54.14 2.80
C ASN A 431 -31.76 53.61 1.37
N SER A 432 -31.27 52.40 1.06
CA SER A 432 -31.53 51.73 -0.22
C SER A 432 -31.55 50.20 -0.09
N LYS A 433 -32.24 49.50 -0.99
CA LYS A 433 -32.20 48.02 -1.04
C LYS A 433 -30.77 47.49 -1.24
N LEU A 434 -29.96 48.19 -2.06
CA LEU A 434 -28.56 47.85 -2.29
C LEU A 434 -27.75 47.86 -0.99
N THR A 435 -27.90 48.92 -0.18
CA THR A 435 -27.20 49.05 1.11
C THR A 435 -27.71 48.04 2.15
N GLN A 436 -28.98 47.64 2.10
CA GLN A 436 -29.53 46.57 2.93
C GLN A 436 -28.96 45.19 2.57
N VAL A 437 -28.88 44.86 1.27
CA VAL A 437 -28.28 43.59 0.80
C VAL A 437 -26.82 43.48 1.23
N LEU A 438 -26.09 44.59 1.19
CA LEU A 438 -24.68 44.63 1.55
C LEU A 438 -24.44 44.81 3.05
N GLN A 439 -25.48 45.00 3.86
CA GLN A 439 -25.35 45.31 5.29
C GLN A 439 -24.60 44.22 6.06
N SER A 440 -24.87 42.95 5.78
CA SER A 440 -24.20 41.81 6.45
C SER A 440 -22.68 41.84 6.28
N SER A 441 -22.22 42.44 5.17
CA SER A 441 -20.83 42.42 4.74
C SER A 441 -20.15 43.76 4.99
N LEU A 442 -20.90 44.86 4.99
CA LEU A 442 -20.41 46.21 5.24
C LEU A 442 -20.53 46.66 6.71
N GLY A 443 -21.49 46.13 7.46
CA GLY A 443 -21.93 46.69 8.74
C GLY A 443 -21.63 45.87 9.98
N ASN A 444 -21.14 44.64 9.84
CA ASN A 444 -20.99 43.74 10.98
C ASN A 444 -19.60 43.89 11.60
N LEU A 445 -19.47 44.68 12.67
CA LEU A 445 -18.21 44.85 13.44
C LEU A 445 -17.73 43.56 14.12
N LEU A 446 -18.59 42.53 14.21
CA LEU A 446 -18.26 41.22 14.78
C LEU A 446 -17.51 40.29 13.82
N PHE A 447 -17.56 40.56 12.51
CA PHE A 447 -16.87 39.77 11.49
C PHE A 447 -15.92 40.66 10.69
N PRO A 448 -14.65 40.29 10.58
CA PRO A 448 -13.69 41.16 9.95
C PRO A 448 -13.99 41.25 8.44
N SER A 449 -14.04 42.48 7.94
CA SER A 449 -14.57 42.80 6.61
C SER A 449 -13.60 43.68 5.83
N LEU A 450 -13.32 43.31 4.59
CA LEU A 450 -12.40 44.03 3.69
C LEU A 450 -13.15 44.54 2.47
N PHE A 451 -12.87 45.78 2.11
CA PHE A 451 -13.59 46.51 1.07
C PHE A 451 -12.63 47.03 0.01
N CYS A 452 -12.99 46.78 -1.24
CA CYS A 452 -12.29 47.30 -2.39
C CYS A 452 -13.28 48.02 -3.31
N MET A 453 -12.98 49.27 -3.65
CA MET A 453 -13.76 50.05 -4.61
C MET A 453 -12.87 50.46 -5.78
N PHE A 454 -13.23 50.05 -6.98
CA PHE A 454 -12.69 50.59 -8.22
C PHE A 454 -13.50 51.82 -8.62
N SER A 455 -12.89 52.99 -8.52
CA SER A 455 -13.39 54.25 -9.09
C SER A 455 -12.85 54.41 -10.51
N TYR A 456 -13.72 54.62 -11.50
CA TYR A 456 -13.31 54.83 -12.89
C TYR A 456 -13.31 56.31 -13.24
N THR A 457 -12.19 56.77 -13.81
CA THR A 457 -12.10 58.11 -14.39
C THR A 457 -12.42 58.03 -15.88
N PHE A 458 -13.35 58.87 -16.32
CA PHE A 458 -13.64 59.03 -17.74
C PHE A 458 -12.45 59.70 -18.43
N VAL A 459 -11.97 59.11 -19.52
CA VAL A 459 -11.17 59.86 -20.48
C VAL A 459 -12.14 60.80 -21.19
N ILE A 460 -12.28 62.03 -20.69
CA ILE A 460 -13.00 63.07 -21.42
C ILE A 460 -12.18 63.32 -22.68
N ALA A 461 -12.66 62.80 -23.82
CA ALA A 461 -12.31 63.40 -25.09
C ALA A 461 -12.84 64.83 -25.01
N VAL A 462 -11.91 65.79 -24.93
CA VAL A 462 -12.24 67.21 -25.05
C VAL A 462 -12.92 67.35 -26.40
N LYS A 463 -14.18 67.79 -26.38
CA LYS A 463 -14.93 68.08 -27.59
C LYS A 463 -14.94 69.58 -27.81
#